data_AF-A0A2A8SJ63-F1
#
_entry.id   AF-A0A2A8SJ63-F1
#
_cell.length_a   1.000
_cell.length_b   1.000
_cell.length_c   1.000
_cell.angle_alpha   90.00
_cell.angle_beta   90.00
_cell.angle_gamma   90.00
#
_symmetry.space_group_name_H-M   'P 1'
#
loop_
_entity.id
_entity.type
_entity.pdbx_description
1 polymer ?
#
loop_
_entity_poly.entity_id
_entity_poly.type
_entity_poly.pdbx_seq_one_letter_code
_entity_poly.pdbx_strand_id
1 'polypeptide(L)'
;MNGFCNQLCNLIPGIEVDFLLRGASRMITLTFIKFDPEDGCITGKDCNGAIRTLSCHCICAFSPRIPRKELCCKIIVEHKTQLVPPAKRGTARATKTVVANIEKVCPEVVVICGVIHKTITYTAVIDGCEVENHVIKDDVPFQCLIEQNDKKEGDDQCGITQQDGIKEGDQFRIIHQGILCEVFAHEANFGGQDHSVAFNFVEKDIVKVCIEKVR
;
A
#
# COMPACT_ATOMS: atom_id res chain seq x y z
N MET A 1 -37.99 15.92 13.22
CA MET A 1 -36.66 16.05 12.59
C MET A 1 -36.83 16.01 11.08
N ASN A 2 -36.26 16.97 10.36
CA ASN A 2 -36.28 16.97 8.90
C ASN A 2 -35.47 15.78 8.37
N GLY A 3 -35.87 15.19 7.23
CA GLY A 3 -35.16 14.06 6.63
C GLY A 3 -33.64 14.29 6.43
N PHE A 4 -33.23 15.55 6.35
CA PHE A 4 -31.83 15.98 6.29
C PHE A 4 -31.02 15.66 7.56
N CYS A 5 -31.60 15.82 8.76
CA CYS A 5 -30.91 15.49 10.02
C CYS A 5 -30.73 13.98 10.19
N ASN A 6 -31.68 13.18 9.68
CA ASN A 6 -31.58 11.72 9.73
C ASN A 6 -30.41 11.20 8.87
N GLN A 7 -30.08 11.86 7.76
CA GLN A 7 -28.93 11.49 6.94
C GLN A 7 -27.59 11.81 7.63
N LEU A 8 -27.54 12.85 8.47
CA LEU A 8 -26.35 13.19 9.25
C LEU A 8 -26.05 12.18 10.36
N CYS A 9 -27.09 11.54 10.91
CA CYS A 9 -26.94 10.45 11.89
C CYS A 9 -26.20 9.23 11.31
N ASN A 10 -26.21 9.05 9.98
CA ASN A 10 -25.59 7.92 9.31
C ASN A 10 -24.11 8.15 8.96
N LEU A 11 -23.56 9.34 9.26
CA LEU A 11 -22.15 9.64 9.03
C LEU A 11 -21.26 8.82 9.98
N ILE A 12 -20.19 8.24 9.45
CA ILE A 12 -19.22 7.47 10.24
C ILE A 12 -18.11 8.42 10.71
N PRO A 13 -17.77 8.42 12.02
CA PRO A 13 -16.64 9.18 12.54
C PRO A 13 -15.34 8.91 11.76
N GLY A 14 -14.58 9.97 11.49
CA GLY A 14 -13.31 9.93 10.76
C GLY A 14 -13.42 10.18 9.25
N ILE A 15 -14.62 10.24 8.68
CA ILE A 15 -14.82 10.59 7.26
C ILE A 15 -14.67 12.11 7.07
N GLU A 16 -13.96 12.54 6.03
CA GLU A 16 -14.00 13.93 5.59
C GLU A 16 -15.34 14.23 4.93
N VAL A 17 -16.00 15.32 5.29
CA VAL A 17 -17.30 15.71 4.75
C VAL A 17 -17.23 17.17 4.31
N ASP A 18 -17.64 17.43 3.07
CA ASP A 18 -17.83 18.79 2.56
C ASP A 18 -19.23 19.27 2.90
N PHE A 19 -19.34 20.37 3.64
CA PHE A 19 -20.59 21.01 4.03
C PHE A 19 -20.80 22.31 3.24
N LEU A 20 -21.93 22.42 2.56
CA LEU A 20 -22.40 23.68 1.99
C LEU A 20 -23.32 24.38 3.00
N LEU A 21 -22.93 25.58 3.44
CA LEU A 21 -23.73 26.35 4.40
C LEU A 21 -24.72 27.31 3.70
N ARG A 22 -25.86 27.59 4.33
CA ARG A 22 -26.84 28.60 3.89
C ARG A 22 -26.18 29.96 3.81
N GLY A 23 -26.30 30.60 2.65
CA GLY A 23 -25.73 31.93 2.39
C GLY A 23 -24.21 31.94 2.21
N ALA A 24 -23.53 30.79 2.24
CA ALA A 24 -22.10 30.70 1.96
C ALA A 24 -21.85 30.40 0.47
N SER A 25 -20.82 31.03 -0.10
CA SER A 25 -20.35 30.78 -1.47
C SER A 25 -19.31 29.65 -1.55
N ARG A 26 -18.88 29.11 -0.40
CA ARG A 26 -17.83 28.09 -0.30
C ARG A 26 -18.26 26.96 0.61
N MET A 27 -17.78 25.76 0.30
CA MET A 27 -17.93 24.59 1.17
C MET A 27 -16.89 24.61 2.29
N ILE A 28 -17.24 24.00 3.41
CA ILE A 28 -16.35 23.74 4.54
C ILE A 28 -16.10 22.25 4.62
N THR A 29 -14.84 21.83 4.55
CA THR A 29 -14.45 20.44 4.79
C THR A 29 -14.18 20.23 6.28
N LEU A 30 -14.83 19.22 6.87
CA LEU A 30 -14.52 18.76 8.23
C LEU A 30 -14.29 17.25 8.26
N THR A 31 -13.31 16.79 9.02
CA THR A 31 -13.27 15.39 9.48
C THR A 31 -14.35 15.19 10.53
N PHE A 32 -15.40 14.44 10.20
CA PHE A 32 -16.57 14.23 11.05
C PHE A 32 -16.18 13.50 12.35
N ILE A 33 -16.62 14.02 13.49
CA ILE A 33 -16.43 13.38 14.80
C ILE A 33 -17.75 12.78 15.28
N LYS A 34 -18.80 13.60 15.36
CA LYS A 34 -20.12 13.18 15.84
C LYS A 34 -21.22 14.13 15.37
N PHE A 35 -22.45 13.63 15.34
CA PHE A 35 -23.67 14.42 15.27
C PHE A 35 -24.40 14.28 16.61
N ASP A 36 -24.80 15.43 17.17
CA ASP A 36 -25.60 15.49 18.38
C ASP A 36 -27.07 15.76 18.02
N PRO A 37 -27.97 14.76 18.15
CA PRO A 37 -29.36 14.89 17.74
C PRO A 37 -30.17 15.81 18.65
N GLU A 38 -29.77 15.99 19.91
CA GLU A 38 -30.46 16.85 20.88
C GLU A 38 -30.21 18.33 20.54
N ASP A 39 -28.95 18.67 20.26
CA ASP A 39 -28.55 20.04 19.90
C ASP A 39 -28.61 20.33 18.40
N GLY A 40 -28.87 19.31 17.57
CA GLY A 40 -28.86 19.41 16.11
C GLY A 40 -27.51 19.87 15.55
N CYS A 41 -26.40 19.51 16.20
CA CYS A 41 -25.08 20.03 15.89
C CYS A 41 -24.12 18.94 15.41
N ILE A 42 -23.35 19.24 14.37
CA ILE A 42 -22.26 18.43 13.87
C ILE A 42 -20.96 18.93 14.49
N THR A 43 -20.15 18.04 15.03
CA THR A 43 -18.78 18.34 15.45
C THR A 43 -17.80 17.67 14.50
N GLY A 44 -16.79 18.42 14.05
CA GLY A 44 -15.71 17.90 13.21
C GLY A 44 -14.42 18.69 13.36
N LYS A 45 -13.31 18.19 12.79
CA LYS A 45 -12.02 18.91 12.75
C LYS A 45 -11.84 19.56 11.39
N ASP A 46 -11.41 20.81 11.34
CA ASP A 46 -11.01 21.46 10.10
C ASP A 46 -9.61 21.00 9.63
N CYS A 47 -9.15 21.52 8.49
CA CYS A 47 -7.84 21.18 7.91
C CYS A 47 -6.63 21.55 8.78
N ASN A 48 -6.80 22.43 9.79
CA ASN A 48 -5.76 22.78 10.76
C ASN A 48 -5.88 21.93 12.04
N GLY A 49 -6.80 20.97 12.07
CA GLY A 49 -7.07 20.13 13.23
C GLY A 49 -7.93 20.82 14.31
N ALA A 50 -8.43 22.04 14.07
CA ALA A 50 -9.25 22.76 15.03
C ALA A 50 -10.68 22.18 15.04
N ILE A 51 -11.23 21.97 16.24
CA ILE A 51 -12.59 21.47 16.40
C ILE A 51 -13.58 22.58 16.04
N ARG A 52 -14.51 22.28 15.14
CA ARG A 52 -15.60 23.16 14.74
C ARG A 52 -16.93 22.46 14.93
N THR A 53 -17.92 23.29 15.27
CA THR A 53 -19.32 22.85 15.42
C THR A 53 -20.17 23.58 14.39
N LEU A 54 -21.00 22.84 13.65
CA LEU A 54 -21.95 23.36 12.68
C LEU A 54 -23.37 22.99 13.09
N SER A 55 -24.27 23.97 13.18
CA SER A 55 -25.69 23.68 13.36
C SER A 55 -26.28 23.11 12.07
N CYS A 56 -27.10 22.07 12.17
CA CYS A 56 -27.80 21.46 11.02
C CYS A 56 -28.72 22.46 10.30
N HIS A 57 -29.17 23.51 10.99
CA HIS A 57 -29.98 24.58 10.40
C HIS A 57 -29.19 25.41 9.40
N CYS A 58 -27.88 25.51 9.59
CA CYS A 58 -26.98 26.24 8.70
C CYS A 58 -26.54 25.43 7.48
N ILE A 59 -26.84 24.14 7.40
CA ILE A 59 -26.35 23.26 6.33
C ILE A 59 -27.42 23.12 5.25
N CYS A 60 -27.04 23.39 4.00
CA CYS A 60 -27.88 23.19 2.81
C CYS A 60 -27.72 21.79 2.23
N ALA A 61 -26.46 21.33 2.17
CA ALA A 61 -26.07 20.07 1.59
C ALA A 61 -24.77 19.61 2.25
N PHE A 62 -24.54 18.31 2.24
CA PHE A 62 -23.25 17.74 2.61
C PHE A 62 -22.89 16.61 1.64
N SER A 63 -21.59 16.40 1.45
CA SER A 63 -21.07 15.32 0.61
C SER A 63 -19.92 14.65 1.37
N PRO A 64 -20.08 13.39 1.82
CA PRO A 64 -18.99 12.62 2.37
C PRO A 64 -17.92 12.39 1.30
N ARG A 65 -16.67 12.74 1.61
CA ARG A 65 -15.51 12.34 0.82
C ARG A 65 -15.19 10.90 1.13
N ILE A 66 -15.32 10.04 0.13
CA ILE A 66 -14.83 8.68 0.21
C ILE A 66 -13.30 8.78 0.37
N PRO A 67 -12.71 8.15 1.41
CA PRO A 67 -11.26 8.10 1.55
C PRO A 67 -10.66 7.58 0.24
N ARG A 68 -9.66 8.29 -0.31
CA ARG A 68 -8.94 7.79 -1.48
C ARG A 68 -8.27 6.48 -1.08
N LYS A 69 -8.79 5.35 -1.56
CA LYS A 69 -8.17 4.05 -1.36
C LYS A 69 -6.81 4.10 -2.06
N GLU A 70 -5.74 3.78 -1.35
CA GLU A 70 -4.43 3.66 -1.98
C GLU A 70 -4.50 2.55 -3.04
N LEU A 71 -4.15 2.87 -4.29
CA LEU A 71 -4.03 1.89 -5.37
C LEU A 71 -2.68 1.19 -5.20
N CYS A 72 -2.65 0.09 -4.43
CA CYS A 72 -1.44 -0.67 -4.18
C CYS A 72 -1.64 -2.17 -4.40
N CYS A 73 -0.58 -2.84 -4.82
CA CYS A 73 -0.47 -4.29 -4.76
C CYS A 73 0.47 -4.69 -3.61
N LYS A 74 0.24 -5.88 -3.06
CA LYS A 74 1.18 -6.56 -2.15
C LYS A 74 1.36 -7.98 -2.65
N ILE A 75 2.61 -8.40 -2.86
CA ILE A 75 2.93 -9.74 -3.33
C ILE A 75 4.00 -10.37 -2.45
N ILE A 76 3.88 -11.67 -2.26
CA ILE A 76 4.90 -12.50 -1.61
C ILE A 76 5.84 -13.01 -2.71
N VAL A 77 7.12 -12.71 -2.59
CA VAL A 77 8.17 -13.19 -3.50
C VAL A 77 9.05 -14.14 -2.70
N GLU A 78 9.11 -15.39 -3.13
CA GLU A 78 9.97 -16.42 -2.54
C GLU A 78 11.03 -16.82 -3.57
N HIS A 79 12.29 -16.83 -3.17
CA HIS A 79 13.39 -17.12 -4.07
C HIS A 79 14.53 -17.83 -3.36
N LYS A 80 15.30 -18.59 -4.15
CA LYS A 80 16.45 -19.36 -3.71
C LYS A 80 17.64 -19.05 -4.61
N THR A 81 18.74 -18.61 -4.00
CA THR A 81 20.01 -18.38 -4.72
C THR A 81 21.01 -19.45 -4.35
N GLN A 82 21.70 -19.97 -5.37
CA GLN A 82 22.81 -20.89 -5.17
C GLN A 82 24.06 -20.09 -4.76
N LEU A 83 24.74 -20.57 -3.71
CA LEU A 83 25.98 -19.99 -3.22
C LEU A 83 27.15 -20.73 -3.85
N VAL A 84 27.79 -20.11 -4.84
CA VAL A 84 28.96 -20.65 -5.53
C VAL A 84 30.08 -19.61 -5.50
N PRO A 85 31.15 -19.82 -4.71
CA PRO A 85 31.41 -20.97 -3.83
C PRO A 85 30.46 -21.06 -2.62
N PRO A 86 30.35 -22.20 -1.92
CA PRO A 86 29.46 -22.32 -0.76
C PRO A 86 29.87 -21.38 0.36
N ALA A 87 28.89 -20.93 1.14
CA ALA A 87 29.12 -20.04 2.27
C ALA A 87 29.48 -20.81 3.54
N LYS A 88 30.37 -20.27 4.36
CA LYS A 88 30.50 -20.66 5.76
C LYS A 88 29.18 -20.38 6.47
N ARG A 89 28.70 -21.35 7.23
CA ARG A 89 27.43 -21.25 7.95
C ARG A 89 27.40 -20.03 8.88
N GLY A 90 26.29 -19.30 8.84
CA GLY A 90 26.00 -18.12 9.65
C GLY A 90 26.62 -16.83 9.12
N THR A 91 27.14 -16.82 7.89
CA THR A 91 27.85 -15.65 7.33
C THR A 91 27.09 -14.93 6.23
N ALA A 92 26.13 -15.58 5.58
CA ALA A 92 25.39 -14.98 4.47
C ALA A 92 24.37 -13.93 4.90
N ARG A 93 24.42 -12.78 4.23
CA ARG A 93 23.50 -11.65 4.42
C ARG A 93 23.15 -11.06 3.06
N ALA A 94 21.88 -10.67 2.89
CA ALA A 94 21.42 -10.02 1.67
C ALA A 94 21.06 -8.55 1.93
N THR A 95 21.43 -7.68 0.99
CA THR A 95 20.85 -6.34 0.86
C THR A 95 20.04 -6.29 -0.42
N LYS A 96 18.88 -5.62 -0.38
CA LYS A 96 17.88 -5.67 -1.44
C LYS A 96 17.38 -4.27 -1.78
N THR A 97 17.09 -4.05 -3.05
CA THR A 97 16.39 -2.85 -3.55
C THR A 97 15.33 -3.27 -4.55
N VAL A 98 14.20 -2.56 -4.58
CA VAL A 98 13.07 -2.87 -5.46
C VAL A 98 12.95 -1.79 -6.51
N VAL A 99 12.82 -2.21 -7.76
CA VAL A 99 12.47 -1.36 -8.89
C VAL A 99 11.21 -1.92 -9.54
N ALA A 100 10.22 -1.07 -9.78
CA ALA A 100 8.99 -1.44 -10.46
C ALA A 100 8.64 -0.41 -11.54
N ASN A 101 7.91 -0.87 -12.55
CA ASN A 101 7.39 -0.05 -13.64
C ASN A 101 5.95 -0.46 -13.94
N ILE A 102 5.16 0.49 -14.42
CA ILE A 102 3.84 0.21 -14.99
C ILE A 102 4.06 -0.34 -16.39
N GLU A 103 3.68 -1.59 -16.60
CA GLU A 103 3.81 -2.25 -17.90
C GLU A 103 2.64 -1.90 -18.80
N LYS A 104 1.41 -2.00 -18.27
CA LYS A 104 0.19 -1.73 -19.03
C LYS A 104 -0.95 -1.29 -18.13
N VAL A 105 -1.78 -0.40 -18.64
CA VAL A 105 -3.08 -0.05 -18.05
C VAL A 105 -4.15 -0.69 -18.92
N CYS A 106 -4.90 -1.60 -18.32
CA CYS A 106 -6.07 -2.24 -18.93
C CYS A 106 -7.34 -1.69 -18.26
N PRO A 107 -8.53 -1.94 -18.83
CA PRO A 107 -9.76 -1.73 -18.09
C PRO A 107 -9.70 -2.47 -16.74
N GLU A 108 -10.03 -1.77 -15.67
CA GLU A 108 -10.12 -2.26 -14.27
C GLU A 108 -8.79 -2.65 -13.58
N VAL A 109 -7.68 -2.75 -14.33
CA VAL A 109 -6.41 -3.25 -13.79
C VAL A 109 -5.18 -2.54 -14.34
N VAL A 110 -4.22 -2.25 -13.46
CA VAL A 110 -2.88 -1.82 -13.84
C VAL A 110 -1.90 -2.97 -13.61
N VAL A 111 -1.17 -3.33 -14.67
CA VAL A 111 -0.13 -4.37 -14.66
C VAL A 111 1.20 -3.72 -14.26
N ILE A 112 1.81 -4.24 -13.19
CA ILE A 112 3.11 -3.80 -12.69
C ILE A 112 4.11 -4.93 -12.89
N CYS A 113 5.24 -4.60 -13.50
CA CYS A 113 6.43 -5.45 -13.55
C CYS A 113 7.52 -4.86 -12.65
N GLY A 114 8.27 -5.70 -11.95
CA GLY A 114 9.40 -5.23 -11.17
C GLY A 114 10.47 -6.28 -10.96
N VAL A 115 11.58 -5.84 -10.38
CA VAL A 115 12.75 -6.64 -10.06
C VAL A 115 13.22 -6.28 -8.66
N ILE A 116 13.54 -7.31 -7.87
CA ILE A 116 14.29 -7.16 -6.62
C ILE A 116 15.77 -7.36 -6.98
N HIS A 117 16.54 -6.28 -6.97
CA HIS A 117 17.99 -6.36 -7.08
C HIS A 117 18.55 -6.70 -5.71
N LYS A 118 19.30 -7.80 -5.63
CA LYS A 118 19.92 -8.21 -4.37
C LYS A 118 21.42 -8.42 -4.49
N THR A 119 22.08 -8.13 -3.38
CA THR A 119 23.51 -8.36 -3.18
C THR A 119 23.69 -9.21 -1.94
N ILE A 120 24.16 -10.44 -2.11
CA ILE A 120 24.44 -11.38 -1.02
C ILE A 120 25.92 -11.32 -0.71
N THR A 121 26.27 -11.02 0.53
CA THR A 121 27.65 -11.01 1.03
C THR A 121 27.84 -12.12 2.06
N TYR A 122 28.94 -12.87 1.95
CA TYR A 122 29.24 -14.00 2.84
C TYR A 122 30.73 -14.35 2.87
N THR A 123 31.12 -15.26 3.77
CA THR A 123 32.46 -15.86 3.77
C THR A 123 32.43 -17.13 2.92
N ALA A 124 33.09 -17.12 1.77
CA ALA A 124 33.12 -18.26 0.86
C ALA A 124 34.14 -19.32 1.33
N VAL A 125 33.84 -20.59 1.10
CA VAL A 125 34.78 -21.70 1.34
C VAL A 125 35.23 -22.27 0.00
N ILE A 126 36.53 -22.14 -0.30
CA ILE A 126 37.16 -22.57 -1.56
C ILE A 126 38.32 -23.49 -1.20
N ASP A 127 38.26 -24.76 -1.59
CA ASP A 127 39.30 -25.77 -1.30
C ASP A 127 39.72 -25.82 0.19
N GLY A 128 38.74 -25.62 1.09
CA GLY A 128 38.94 -25.59 2.54
C GLY A 128 39.46 -24.26 3.11
N CYS A 129 39.73 -23.26 2.28
CA CYS A 129 40.12 -21.92 2.69
C CYS A 129 38.92 -20.98 2.76
N GLU A 130 38.88 -20.12 3.79
CA GLU A 130 37.85 -19.10 3.96
C GLU A 130 38.24 -17.79 3.24
N VAL A 131 37.33 -17.26 2.44
CA VAL A 131 37.48 -15.97 1.75
C VAL A 131 36.35 -15.05 2.21
N GLU A 132 36.70 -14.05 3.01
CA GLU A 132 35.74 -13.09 3.55
C GLU A 132 35.18 -12.15 2.47
N ASN A 133 34.01 -11.57 2.74
CA ASN A 133 33.36 -10.54 1.92
C ASN A 133 33.17 -10.95 0.44
N HIS A 134 32.92 -12.23 0.19
CA HIS A 134 32.52 -12.69 -1.14
C HIS A 134 31.13 -12.15 -1.46
N VAL A 135 30.92 -11.70 -2.70
CA VAL A 135 29.68 -11.03 -3.13
C VAL A 135 29.07 -11.72 -4.34
N ILE A 136 27.79 -12.04 -4.25
CA ILE A 136 26.95 -12.45 -5.38
C ILE A 136 25.86 -11.40 -5.61
N LYS A 137 25.57 -11.11 -6.88
CA LYS A 137 24.42 -10.30 -7.29
C LYS A 137 23.42 -11.19 -8.01
N ASP A 138 22.15 -10.96 -7.74
CA ASP A 138 21.05 -11.73 -8.31
C ASP A 138 19.82 -10.82 -8.45
N ASP A 139 18.98 -11.12 -9.42
CA ASP A 139 17.80 -10.33 -9.77
C ASP A 139 16.56 -11.22 -9.76
N VAL A 140 15.58 -10.87 -8.93
CA VAL A 140 14.35 -11.65 -8.78
C VAL A 140 13.18 -10.89 -9.41
N PRO A 141 12.66 -11.33 -10.57
CA PRO A 141 11.52 -10.67 -11.20
C PRO A 141 10.23 -10.95 -10.43
N PHE A 142 9.33 -9.98 -10.41
CA PHE A 142 7.97 -10.14 -9.91
C PHE A 142 6.98 -9.39 -10.78
N GLN A 143 5.73 -9.82 -10.73
CA GLN A 143 4.60 -9.14 -11.36
C GLN A 143 3.48 -9.00 -10.35
N CYS A 144 2.77 -7.88 -10.37
CA CYS A 144 1.57 -7.71 -9.58
C CYS A 144 0.51 -6.93 -10.34
N LEU A 145 -0.74 -7.14 -9.95
CA LEU A 145 -1.90 -6.43 -10.47
C LEU A 145 -2.40 -5.46 -9.40
N ILE A 146 -2.70 -4.24 -9.84
CA ILE A 146 -3.45 -3.28 -9.04
C ILE A 146 -4.83 -3.20 -9.65
N GLU A 147 -5.75 -3.92 -9.03
CA GLU A 147 -7.16 -3.94 -9.43
C GLU A 147 -7.92 -2.85 -8.68
N GLN A 148 -8.89 -2.28 -9.37
CA GLN A 148 -9.94 -1.53 -8.70
C GLN A 148 -10.78 -2.54 -7.91
N ASN A 149 -10.62 -2.54 -6.59
CA ASN A 149 -11.55 -3.22 -5.71
C ASN A 149 -12.87 -2.43 -5.70
N ASP A 150 -13.69 -2.64 -6.73
CA ASP A 150 -15.11 -2.34 -6.66
C ASP A 150 -15.77 -3.34 -5.70
N LYS A 151 -16.65 -2.80 -4.86
CA LYS A 151 -17.51 -3.46 -3.87
C LYS A 151 -16.86 -3.69 -2.49
N LYS A 152 -17.16 -2.76 -1.58
CA LYS A 152 -17.87 -3.26 -0.40
C LYS A 152 -19.22 -3.76 -0.92
N GLU A 153 -19.41 -5.07 -0.94
CA GLU A 153 -20.75 -5.64 -0.84
C GLU A 153 -21.36 -5.09 0.45
N GLY A 154 -22.41 -4.32 0.29
CA GLY A 154 -23.02 -3.52 1.33
C GLY A 154 -23.97 -2.57 0.63
N ASP A 155 -25.16 -3.10 0.35
CA ASP A 155 -26.31 -2.37 -0.15
C ASP A 155 -26.41 -1.00 0.52
N ASP A 156 -26.06 0.06 -0.20
CA ASP A 156 -26.59 1.40 0.08
C ASP A 156 -26.61 2.19 -1.22
N GLN A 157 -27.81 2.20 -1.79
CA GLN A 157 -28.16 2.86 -3.03
C GLN A 157 -28.25 4.37 -2.78
N CYS A 158 -27.11 5.05 -2.75
CA CYS A 158 -27.06 6.51 -2.89
C CYS A 158 -26.01 6.87 -3.95
N GLY A 159 -26.49 7.04 -5.18
CA GLY A 159 -25.66 7.31 -6.34
C GLY A 159 -25.07 8.71 -6.30
N ILE A 160 -23.79 8.82 -5.91
CA ILE A 160 -22.79 9.72 -6.51
C ILE A 160 -21.42 9.02 -6.38
N THR A 161 -21.18 7.95 -7.12
CA THR A 161 -19.86 7.31 -7.21
C THR A 161 -19.16 7.76 -8.49
N GLN A 162 -18.47 8.90 -8.44
CA GLN A 162 -17.39 9.20 -9.38
C GLN A 162 -16.06 8.82 -8.74
N GLN A 163 -15.85 7.52 -8.53
CA GLN A 163 -14.51 6.99 -8.76
C GLN A 163 -14.50 6.62 -10.23
N ASP A 164 -13.93 7.50 -11.05
CA ASP A 164 -13.59 7.15 -12.43
C ASP A 164 -12.70 5.92 -12.36
N GLY A 165 -13.27 4.78 -12.74
CA GLY A 165 -12.55 3.52 -12.67
C GLY A 165 -11.27 3.52 -13.49
N ILE A 166 -10.46 2.48 -13.32
CA ILE A 166 -9.25 2.30 -14.11
C ILE A 166 -9.69 2.06 -15.57
N LYS A 167 -9.44 3.02 -16.44
CA LYS A 167 -9.78 2.96 -17.86
C LYS A 167 -8.52 2.80 -18.68
N GLU A 168 -8.65 2.13 -19.81
CA GLU A 168 -7.58 2.13 -20.81
C GLU A 168 -7.25 3.58 -21.21
N GLY A 169 -5.95 3.90 -21.24
CA GLY A 169 -5.44 5.26 -21.51
C GLY A 169 -5.26 6.14 -20.26
N ASP A 170 -5.71 5.70 -19.08
CA ASP A 170 -5.38 6.38 -17.83
C ASP A 170 -3.85 6.39 -17.60
N GLN A 171 -3.33 7.50 -17.11
CA GLN A 171 -1.92 7.62 -16.73
C GLN A 171 -1.76 7.44 -15.22
N PHE A 172 -0.77 6.65 -14.83
CA PHE A 172 -0.42 6.43 -13.44
C PHE A 172 1.07 6.67 -13.22
N ARG A 173 1.45 7.01 -11.99
CA ARG A 173 2.84 7.02 -11.55
C ARG A 173 2.99 6.22 -10.27
N ILE A 174 4.15 5.61 -10.09
CA ILE A 174 4.51 4.89 -8.86
C ILE A 174 4.85 5.92 -7.78
N ILE A 175 4.15 5.85 -6.64
CA ILE A 175 4.40 6.69 -5.46
C ILE A 175 5.16 5.96 -4.37
N HIS A 176 5.15 4.62 -4.42
CA HIS A 176 5.87 3.78 -3.47
C HIS A 176 6.23 2.46 -4.15
N GLN A 177 7.47 2.02 -3.94
CA GLN A 177 7.94 0.68 -4.26
C GLN A 177 8.96 0.26 -3.19
N GLY A 178 8.87 -0.96 -2.69
CA GLY A 178 9.79 -1.43 -1.67
C GLY A 178 9.40 -2.77 -1.06
N ILE A 179 10.30 -3.29 -0.23
CA ILE A 179 10.02 -4.43 0.63
C ILE A 179 9.28 -3.90 1.86
N LEU A 180 8.04 -4.33 2.03
CA LEU A 180 7.23 -4.03 3.20
C LEU A 180 7.75 -4.78 4.43
N CYS A 181 8.09 -6.06 4.26
CA CYS A 181 8.80 -6.84 5.26
C CYS A 181 9.56 -8.02 4.63
N GLU A 182 10.67 -8.38 5.24
CA GLU A 182 11.30 -9.68 5.05
C GLU A 182 10.59 -10.68 5.98
N VAL A 183 9.97 -11.72 5.40
CA VAL A 183 9.32 -12.79 6.16
C VAL A 183 10.37 -13.71 6.76
N PHE A 184 11.36 -14.09 5.95
CA PHE A 184 12.57 -14.75 6.39
C PHE A 184 13.70 -14.61 5.36
N ALA A 185 14.93 -14.72 5.82
CA ALA A 185 16.11 -14.96 5.00
C ALA A 185 17.07 -15.88 5.77
N HIS A 186 17.43 -17.02 5.19
CA HIS A 186 18.32 -17.96 5.84
C HIS A 186 19.10 -18.82 4.85
N GLU A 187 20.27 -19.26 5.31
CA GLU A 187 21.06 -20.28 4.64
C GLU A 187 20.36 -21.63 4.67
N ALA A 188 20.50 -22.40 3.58
CA ALA A 188 19.89 -23.72 3.44
C ALA A 188 20.79 -24.66 2.64
N ASN A 189 20.39 -25.93 2.59
CA ASN A 189 21.14 -27.02 1.95
C ASN A 189 22.57 -27.07 2.47
N PHE A 190 22.72 -27.48 3.74
CA PHE A 190 24.03 -27.51 4.39
C PHE A 190 24.81 -28.78 4.06
N GLY A 191 26.13 -28.67 3.89
CA GLY A 191 27.04 -29.79 3.77
C GLY A 191 28.39 -29.51 4.42
N GLY A 192 29.42 -30.27 4.03
CA GLY A 192 30.70 -30.30 4.74
C GLY A 192 30.64 -31.13 6.04
N GLN A 193 31.76 -31.23 6.75
CA GLN A 193 31.77 -31.83 8.09
C GLN A 193 30.89 -30.97 9.01
N ASP A 194 30.02 -31.63 9.79
CA ASP A 194 29.11 -31.00 10.76
C ASP A 194 28.20 -29.89 10.22
N HIS A 195 27.82 -29.95 8.92
CA HIS A 195 26.99 -28.92 8.27
C HIS A 195 27.60 -27.51 8.35
N SER A 196 28.93 -27.43 8.21
CA SER A 196 29.73 -26.20 8.30
C SER A 196 29.54 -25.24 7.13
N VAL A 197 29.05 -25.70 5.98
CA VAL A 197 28.83 -24.84 4.80
C VAL A 197 27.40 -24.90 4.29
N ALA A 198 26.92 -23.79 3.74
CA ALA A 198 25.62 -23.65 3.09
C ALA A 198 25.80 -23.50 1.58
N PHE A 199 24.99 -24.22 0.81
CA PHE A 199 25.01 -24.16 -0.65
C PHE A 199 23.92 -23.28 -1.23
N ASN A 200 22.93 -22.87 -0.42
CA ASN A 200 21.83 -22.03 -0.86
C ASN A 200 21.50 -20.94 0.17
N PHE A 201 20.91 -19.85 -0.31
CA PHE A 201 20.28 -18.82 0.49
C PHE A 201 18.81 -18.70 0.07
N VAL A 202 17.89 -18.85 1.01
CA VAL A 202 16.44 -18.87 0.75
C VAL A 202 15.80 -17.69 1.44
N GLU A 203 14.96 -16.99 0.69
CA GLU A 203 14.41 -15.70 1.08
C GLU A 203 12.93 -15.64 0.74
N LYS A 204 12.18 -14.93 1.58
CA LYS A 204 10.77 -14.64 1.35
C LYS A 204 10.48 -13.23 1.78
N ASP A 205 10.06 -12.41 0.83
CA ASP A 205 9.80 -10.98 1.00
C ASP A 205 8.35 -10.63 0.65
N ILE A 206 7.79 -9.64 1.34
CA ILE A 206 6.53 -9.00 0.93
C ILE A 206 6.88 -7.68 0.24
N VAL A 207 6.61 -7.58 -1.06
CA VAL A 207 6.80 -6.36 -1.85
C VAL A 207 5.50 -5.56 -1.89
N LYS A 208 5.59 -4.24 -1.68
CA LYS A 208 4.48 -3.29 -1.85
C LYS A 208 4.82 -2.34 -2.99
N VAL A 209 3.90 -2.19 -3.94
CA VAL A 209 3.95 -1.14 -4.96
C VAL A 209 2.64 -0.36 -4.92
N CYS A 210 2.71 0.96 -4.90
CA CYS A 210 1.56 1.85 -4.95
C CYS A 210 1.67 2.81 -6.12
N ILE A 211 0.53 3.08 -6.73
CA ILE A 211 0.39 4.03 -7.83
C ILE A 211 -0.61 5.12 -7.46
N GLU A 212 -0.52 6.22 -8.17
CA GLU A 212 -1.55 7.24 -8.21
C GLU A 212 -1.83 7.68 -9.64
N LYS A 213 -3.09 8.05 -9.91
CA LYS A 213 -3.52 8.54 -11.22
C LYS A 213 -2.93 9.94 -11.45
N VAL A 214 -2.27 10.13 -12.58
CA VAL A 214 -1.74 11.41 -13.04
C VAL A 214 -2.82 12.06 -13.92
N ARG A 215 -3.11 13.34 -13.67
CA ARG A 215 -4.08 14.12 -14.45
C ARG A 215 -3.53 14.52 -15.81
#